data_AF-W2TMD8-F1
#
_entry.id   AF-W2TMD8-F1
#
_cell.length_a   1.000
_cell.length_b   1.000
_cell.length_c   1.000
_cell.angle_alpha   90.00
_cell.angle_beta   90.00
_cell.angle_gamma   90.00
#
_symmetry.space_group_name_H-M   'P 1'
#
loop_
_entity.id
_entity.type
_entity.pdbx_description
1 polymer ?
#
loop_
_entity_poly.entity_id
_entity_poly.type
_entity_poly.pdbx_seq_one_letter_code
_entity_poly.pdbx_strand_id
1 'polypeptide(L)'
;MVSPADVKKHTVASLGVVPIGKTQDKIQNGKDFYSWFFTNHPDVRKYFKGAENFTADDVQKSERFEKQGNALLLYVHLLANICDNEEVFRGVCRDHINRHAARGIDPHYWKVFLLLQSLTP
;
A
#
# COMPACT_ATOMS: atom_id res chain seq x y z
N MET A 1 2.69 -10.97 25.43
CA MET A 1 2.45 -9.98 24.36
C MET A 1 3.78 -9.71 23.68
N VAL A 2 3.80 -9.56 22.35
CA VAL A 2 5.00 -9.22 21.58
C VAL A 2 5.33 -7.75 21.82
N SER A 3 6.60 -7.39 22.05
CA SER A 3 6.98 -5.98 22.28
C SER A 3 6.91 -5.16 20.98
N PRO A 4 6.72 -3.83 21.03
CA PRO A 4 6.77 -3.00 19.82
C PRO A 4 8.07 -3.15 19.01
N ALA A 5 9.20 -3.33 19.69
CA ALA A 5 10.48 -3.60 19.05
C ALA A 5 10.50 -4.95 18.32
N ASP A 6 9.90 -5.99 18.90
CA ASP A 6 9.76 -7.29 18.23
C ASP A 6 8.79 -7.21 17.05
N VAL A 7 7.69 -6.46 17.16
CA VAL A 7 6.77 -6.19 16.05
C VAL A 7 7.52 -5.54 14.89
N LYS A 8 8.31 -4.49 15.14
CA LYS A 8 9.15 -3.86 14.12
C LYS A 8 10.13 -4.84 13.50
N LYS A 9 10.88 -5.57 14.33
CA LYS A 9 11.88 -6.55 13.87
C LYS A 9 11.26 -7.57 12.91
N HIS A 10 10.15 -8.19 13.29
CA HIS A 10 9.48 -9.19 12.47
C HIS A 10 8.83 -8.59 11.22
N THR A 11 8.20 -7.42 11.34
CA THR A 11 7.55 -6.75 10.19
C THR A 11 8.59 -6.33 9.15
N VAL A 12 9.68 -5.68 9.57
CA VAL A 12 10.78 -5.29 8.66
C VAL A 12 11.43 -6.51 8.02
N ALA A 13 11.68 -7.58 8.78
CA ALA A 13 12.24 -8.82 8.23
C ALA A 13 11.31 -9.43 7.15
N SER A 14 10.00 -9.42 7.37
CA SER A 14 9.02 -9.95 6.42
C SER A 14 9.00 -9.18 5.10
N LEU A 15 9.30 -7.87 5.13
CA LEU A 15 9.35 -7.03 3.94
C LEU A 15 10.64 -7.20 3.12
N GLY A 16 11.61 -7.99 3.60
CA GLY A 16 12.85 -8.28 2.87
C GLY A 16 12.64 -8.99 1.53
N VAL A 17 11.51 -9.69 1.34
CA VAL A 17 11.17 -10.36 0.07
C VAL A 17 10.56 -9.41 -0.96
N VAL A 18 10.14 -8.21 -0.55
CA VAL A 18 9.54 -7.17 -1.42
C VAL A 18 10.28 -5.84 -1.25
N PRO A 19 11.57 -5.77 -1.63
CA PRO A 19 12.37 -4.57 -1.47
C PRO A 19 11.87 -3.42 -2.33
N ILE A 20 11.98 -2.20 -1.80
CA ILE A 20 11.75 -0.95 -2.54
C ILE A 20 12.97 -0.55 -3.37
N GLY A 21 12.76 0.04 -4.54
CA GLY A 21 13.84 0.63 -5.34
C GLY A 21 13.41 1.03 -6.75
N LYS A 22 14.40 1.36 -7.59
CA LYS A 22 14.21 1.89 -8.94
C LYS A 22 14.55 0.91 -10.06
N THR A 23 15.01 -0.30 -9.72
CA THR A 23 15.31 -1.35 -10.69
C THR A 23 14.01 -2.05 -11.12
N GLN A 24 13.99 -2.63 -12.31
CA GLN A 24 12.77 -3.21 -12.90
C GLN A 24 12.13 -4.28 -12.00
N ASP A 25 12.95 -5.13 -11.37
CA ASP A 25 12.53 -6.16 -10.41
C ASP A 25 11.85 -5.57 -9.17
N LYS A 26 12.33 -4.43 -8.67
CA LYS A 26 11.77 -3.79 -7.47
C LYS A 26 10.48 -3.04 -7.77
N ILE A 27 10.41 -2.40 -8.94
CA ILE A 27 9.17 -1.80 -9.45
C ILE A 27 8.08 -2.87 -9.59
N GLN A 28 8.46 -4.06 -10.04
CA GLN A 28 7.54 -5.17 -10.28
C GLN A 28 6.79 -5.59 -9.01
N ASN A 29 7.43 -5.57 -7.84
CA ASN A 29 6.80 -5.87 -6.55
C ASN A 29 5.51 -5.06 -6.31
N GLY A 30 5.53 -3.77 -6.66
CA GLY A 30 4.37 -2.88 -6.46
C GLY A 30 3.24 -3.16 -7.45
N LYS A 31 3.57 -3.56 -8.69
CA LYS A 31 2.60 -3.93 -9.72
C LYS A 31 1.97 -5.30 -9.44
N ASP A 32 2.77 -6.23 -8.93
CA ASP A 32 2.30 -7.57 -8.54
C ASP A 32 1.30 -7.47 -7.39
N PHE A 33 1.55 -6.57 -6.43
CA PHE A 33 0.58 -6.25 -5.39
C PHE A 33 -0.76 -5.81 -6.00
N TYR A 34 -0.77 -4.81 -6.88
CA TYR A 34 -2.03 -4.31 -7.46
C TYR A 34 -2.70 -5.34 -8.36
N SER A 35 -1.93 -6.17 -9.07
CA SER A 35 -2.45 -7.25 -9.90
C SER A 35 -3.17 -8.30 -9.04
N TRP A 36 -2.52 -8.72 -7.94
CA TRP A 36 -3.14 -9.61 -6.95
C TRP A 36 -4.36 -8.95 -6.30
N PHE A 37 -4.25 -7.68 -5.91
CA PHE A 37 -5.32 -6.96 -5.22
C PHE A 37 -6.57 -6.80 -6.10
N PHE A 38 -6.41 -6.42 -7.37
CA PHE A 38 -7.54 -6.25 -8.28
C PHE A 38 -8.16 -7.57 -8.71
N THR A 39 -7.37 -8.66 -8.70
CA THR A 39 -7.86 -10.01 -8.98
C THR A 39 -8.67 -10.58 -7.82
N ASN A 40 -8.21 -10.39 -6.57
CA ASN A 40 -8.81 -11.01 -5.39
C ASN A 40 -9.85 -10.13 -4.69
N HIS A 41 -9.78 -8.81 -4.88
CA HIS A 41 -10.69 -7.82 -4.29
C HIS A 41 -11.25 -6.90 -5.37
N PRO A 42 -11.97 -7.43 -6.38
CA PRO A 42 -12.46 -6.63 -7.50
C PRO A 42 -13.44 -5.51 -7.09
N ASP A 43 -14.08 -5.64 -5.93
CA ASP A 43 -15.00 -4.68 -5.32
C ASP A 43 -14.35 -3.36 -4.92
N VAL A 44 -13.04 -3.36 -4.66
CA VAL A 44 -12.29 -2.16 -4.27
C VAL A 44 -11.93 -1.27 -5.47
N ARG A 45 -12.01 -1.81 -6.70
CA ARG A 45 -11.64 -1.09 -7.93
C ARG A 45 -12.49 0.17 -8.15
N LYS A 46 -13.69 0.23 -7.58
CA LYS A 46 -14.55 1.42 -7.56
C LYS A 46 -13.89 2.67 -6.97
N TYR A 47 -12.86 2.50 -6.12
CA TYR A 47 -12.10 3.61 -5.54
C TYR A 47 -10.96 4.11 -6.46
N PHE A 48 -10.69 3.41 -7.56
CA PHE A 48 -9.61 3.70 -8.50
C PHE A 48 -10.18 4.28 -9.79
N LYS A 49 -10.45 5.59 -9.79
CA LYS A 49 -11.05 6.29 -10.93
C LYS A 49 -10.32 6.00 -12.24
N GLY A 50 -11.04 5.60 -13.28
CA GLY A 50 -10.50 5.22 -14.59
C GLY A 50 -9.83 3.84 -14.66
N ALA A 51 -9.85 3.08 -13.56
CA ALA A 51 -9.32 1.72 -13.48
C ALA A 51 -10.34 0.74 -12.85
N GLU A 52 -11.62 1.10 -12.84
CA GLU A 52 -12.71 0.34 -12.20
C GLU A 52 -12.86 -1.07 -12.79
N ASN A 53 -12.51 -1.22 -14.07
CA ASN A 53 -12.62 -2.48 -14.80
C ASN A 53 -11.25 -3.10 -15.14
N PHE A 54 -10.15 -2.59 -14.57
CA PHE A 54 -8.82 -3.12 -14.88
C PHE A 54 -8.70 -4.59 -14.46
N THR A 55 -8.10 -5.36 -15.35
CA THR A 55 -7.58 -6.71 -15.10
C THR A 55 -6.15 -6.65 -14.56
N ALA A 56 -5.61 -7.80 -14.13
CA ALA A 56 -4.19 -7.92 -13.78
C ALA A 56 -3.29 -7.48 -14.95
N ASP A 57 -3.62 -7.85 -16.18
CA ASP A 57 -2.84 -7.48 -17.37
C ASP A 57 -2.83 -5.97 -17.62
N ASP A 58 -3.95 -5.29 -17.36
CA ASP A 58 -4.05 -3.83 -17.48
C ASP A 58 -3.17 -3.13 -16.42
N VAL A 59 -3.18 -3.64 -15.18
CA VAL A 59 -2.28 -3.17 -14.11
C VAL A 59 -0.81 -3.35 -14.52
N GLN A 60 -0.48 -4.51 -15.10
CA GLN A 60 0.89 -4.83 -15.51
C GLN A 60 1.41 -3.96 -16.65
N LYS A 61 0.54 -3.34 -17.45
CA LYS A 61 0.93 -2.44 -18.54
C LYS A 61 0.85 -0.95 -18.16
N SER A 62 0.43 -0.64 -16.94
CA SER A 62 0.10 0.72 -16.54
C SER A 62 1.24 1.43 -15.80
N GLU A 63 1.71 2.54 -16.37
CA GLU A 63 2.67 3.45 -15.72
C GLU A 63 2.08 4.05 -14.42
N ARG A 64 0.75 4.22 -14.35
CA ARG A 64 0.07 4.65 -13.11
C ARG A 64 0.33 3.67 -11.98
N PHE A 65 0.18 2.37 -12.23
CA PHE A 65 0.35 1.34 -11.20
C PHE A 65 1.82 1.02 -10.90
N GLU A 66 2.75 1.34 -11.80
CA GLU A 66 4.18 1.41 -11.47
C GLU A 66 4.45 2.49 -10.40
N LYS A 67 4.03 3.74 -10.65
CA LYS A 67 4.22 4.85 -9.69
C LYS A 67 3.51 4.59 -8.37
N GLN A 68 2.27 4.11 -8.47
CA GLN A 68 1.41 3.86 -7.33
C GLN A 68 1.86 2.66 -6.49
N GLY A 69 2.29 1.57 -7.14
CA GLY A 69 2.86 0.40 -6.47
C GLY A 69 4.12 0.74 -5.69
N ASN A 70 5.00 1.56 -6.24
CA ASN A 70 6.19 2.04 -5.54
C ASN A 70 5.85 2.93 -4.32
N ALA A 71 4.94 3.88 -4.49
CA ALA A 71 4.53 4.77 -3.41
C ALA A 71 3.88 3.99 -2.24
N LEU A 72 3.09 2.98 -2.59
CA LEU A 72 2.44 2.08 -1.66
C LEU A 72 3.46 1.26 -0.86
N LEU A 73 4.38 0.56 -1.53
CA LEU A 73 5.42 -0.22 -0.87
C LEU A 73 6.30 0.65 0.03
N LEU A 74 6.68 1.86 -0.44
CA LEU A 74 7.42 2.82 0.39
C LEU A 74 6.71 3.09 1.72
N TYR A 75 5.40 3.26 1.70
CA TYR A 75 4.62 3.56 2.90
C TYR A 75 4.50 2.35 3.84
N VAL A 76 4.35 1.15 3.30
CA VAL A 76 4.36 -0.08 4.09
C VAL A 76 5.71 -0.25 4.80
N HIS A 77 6.82 -0.03 4.07
CA HIS A 77 8.16 -0.02 4.63
C HIS A 77 8.34 1.08 5.69
N LEU A 78 7.83 2.29 5.45
CA LEU A 78 7.86 3.38 6.42
C LEU A 78 7.14 3.00 7.71
N LEU A 79 5.89 2.54 7.61
CA LEU A 79 5.07 2.13 8.76
C LEU A 79 5.76 1.02 9.58
N ALA A 80 6.34 0.02 8.90
CA ALA A 80 7.11 -1.03 9.56
C ALA A 80 8.32 -0.49 10.33
N ASN A 81 9.03 0.50 9.76
CA ASN A 81 10.22 1.09 10.37
C ASN A 81 9.92 2.04 11.55
N ILE A 82 8.71 2.58 11.65
CA ILE A 82 8.34 3.55 12.70
C ILE A 82 7.33 2.99 13.70
N CYS A 83 6.86 1.75 13.57
CA CYS A 83 5.81 1.19 14.43
C CYS A 83 6.19 1.03 15.91
N ASP A 84 7.49 1.07 16.23
CA ASP A 84 8.01 1.12 17.61
C ASP A 84 7.99 2.54 18.22
N ASN A 85 7.77 3.58 17.40
CA ASN A 85 7.59 4.96 17.83
C ASN A 85 6.12 5.36 17.68
N GLU A 86 5.35 5.13 18.75
CA GLU A 86 3.89 5.24 18.73
C GLU A 86 3.38 6.61 18.25
N GLU A 87 3.95 7.72 18.73
CA GLU A 87 3.50 9.06 18.35
C GLU A 87 3.73 9.37 16.87
N VAL A 88 4.90 8.98 16.34
CA VAL A 88 5.22 9.15 14.92
C VAL A 88 4.37 8.22 14.06
N PHE A 89 4.21 6.96 14.46
CA PHE A 89 3.36 5.99 13.76
C PHE A 89 1.91 6.49 13.66
N ARG A 90 1.32 6.92 14.79
CA ARG A 90 -0.04 7.48 14.81
C ARG A 90 -0.14 8.76 13.98
N GLY A 91 0.87 9.62 14.02
CA GLY A 91 0.95 10.83 13.20
C GLY A 91 0.90 10.53 11.70
N VAL A 92 1.72 9.59 11.24
CA VAL A 92 1.75 9.15 9.84
C VAL A 92 0.43 8.48 9.44
N CYS A 93 -0.15 7.64 10.30
CA CYS A 93 -1.47 7.04 10.05
C CYS A 93 -2.58 8.09 9.90
N ARG A 94 -2.61 9.13 10.76
CA ARG A 94 -3.60 10.22 10.65
C ARG A 94 -3.44 11.00 9.34
N ASP A 95 -2.20 11.38 9.01
CA ASP A 95 -1.91 12.06 7.75
C ASP A 95 -2.33 11.21 6.54
N HIS A 96 -2.05 9.90 6.59
CA HIS A 96 -2.45 8.97 5.55
C HIS A 96 -3.98 8.91 5.39
N ILE A 97 -4.73 8.78 6.49
CA ILE A 97 -6.20 8.77 6.46
C ILE A 97 -6.73 10.09 5.89
N ASN A 98 -6.16 11.23 6.28
CA ASN A 98 -6.58 12.55 5.79
C ASN A 98 -6.41 12.70 4.28
N ARG A 99 -5.31 12.18 3.69
CA ARG A 99 -5.09 12.14 2.24
C ARG A 99 -6.13 11.30 1.48
N HIS A 100 -6.89 10.48 2.20
CA HIS A 100 -7.88 9.55 1.68
C HIS A 100 -9.33 9.93 2.06
N ALA A 101 -9.53 10.91 2.94
CA ALA A 101 -10.83 11.28 3.48
C ALA A 101 -11.85 11.66 2.39
N ALA A 102 -11.41 12.42 1.37
CA ALA A 102 -12.27 12.86 0.27
C ALA A 102 -12.73 11.73 -0.68
N ARG A 103 -12.23 10.50 -0.52
CA ARG A 103 -12.49 9.38 -1.44
C ARG A 103 -13.69 8.53 -1.05
N GLY A 104 -14.30 8.79 0.11
CA GLY A 104 -15.42 8.00 0.60
C GLY A 104 -15.08 6.51 0.78
N ILE A 105 -13.83 6.20 1.12
CA ILE A 105 -13.39 4.84 1.42
C ILE A 105 -14.16 4.35 2.64
N ASP A 106 -14.79 3.18 2.52
CA ASP A 106 -15.50 2.56 3.63
C ASP A 106 -14.51 2.34 4.79
N PRO A 107 -14.79 2.83 6.01
CA PRO A 107 -13.89 2.70 7.14
C PRO A 107 -13.49 1.27 7.48
N HIS A 108 -14.30 0.27 7.09
CA HIS A 108 -13.96 -1.15 7.20
C HIS A 108 -12.63 -1.48 6.52
N TYR A 109 -12.33 -0.88 5.37
CA TYR A 109 -11.07 -1.15 4.65
C TYR A 109 -9.83 -0.69 5.40
N TRP A 110 -9.90 0.26 6.33
CA TRP A 110 -8.74 0.64 7.15
C TRP A 110 -8.30 -0.44 8.13
N LYS A 111 -9.24 -1.28 8.59
CA LYS A 111 -8.95 -2.41 9.47
C LYS A 111 -8.45 -3.62 8.69
N VAL A 112 -8.93 -3.76 7.45
CA VAL A 112 -8.59 -4.87 6.56
C VAL A 112 -7.27 -4.60 5.84
N PHE A 113 -6.93 -3.32 5.59
CA PHE A 113 -5.94 -2.96 4.58
C PHE A 113 -5.26 -1.61 4.93
N LEU A 114 -4.02 -1.64 5.41
CA LEU A 114 -3.10 -0.50 5.44
C LEU A 114 -2.61 -0.12 4.02
N LEU A 115 -3.46 -0.23 3.00
CA LEU A 115 -3.07 -0.25 1.59
C LEU A 115 -4.19 0.32 0.70
N LEU A 116 -4.52 1.59 0.88
CA LEU A 116 -5.15 2.36 -0.18
C LEU A 116 -4.23 3.54 -0.43
N GLN A 117 -3.30 3.41 -1.37
CA GLN A 117 -2.65 4.58 -1.96
C GLN A 117 -3.09 4.70 -3.39
N SER A 118 -4.08 5.55 -3.67
CA SER A 118 -4.56 5.58 -5.03
C SER A 118 -5.07 6.88 -5.65
N LEU A 119 -4.61 8.09 -5.31
CA LEU A 119 -4.91 9.26 -6.14
C LEU A 119 -3.82 10.34 -5.99
N THR A 120 -3.12 10.61 -7.09
CA THR A 120 -2.77 11.98 -7.50
C THR A 120 -3.61 12.30 -8.75
N PRO A 121 -3.90 13.59 -9.03
CA PRO A 121 -4.73 14.01 -10.16
C PRO A 121 -4.25 13.46 -11.51
#